data_AF-A0A1G4QZ52-F1
#
_entry.id   AF-A0A1G4QZ52-F1
#
_cell.length_a   1.000
_cell.length_b   1.000
_cell.length_c   1.000
_cell.angle_alpha   90.00
_cell.angle_beta   90.00
_cell.angle_gamma   90.00
#
_symmetry.space_group_name_H-M   'P 1'
#
loop_
_entity.id
_entity.type
_entity.pdbx_description
1 polymer ?
#
loop_
_entity_poly.entity_id
_entity_poly.type
_entity_poly.pdbx_seq_one_letter_code
_entity_poly.pdbx_strand_id
1 'polypeptide(L)'
;MKHLSVFALAPQPLLIELGRLLSDIPAADVYQLHREPPDWKWQDHPDGFDFMVKKPEITYPTVALNLSLSAIVDNSRITSVLGDDTSIWTMTIDTPYNDFLKSKEQLSLFRQKFRILMDQIKSVHGHDNELHLFLAAPVAIAVEIGRVWMPKADLPLIVYDENRQNGGFSKAIVITSVGQSLTA
;
A
#
# COMPACT_ATOMS: atom_id res chain seq x y z
N MET A 1 -1.50 14.64 22.38
CA MET A 1 -2.57 14.61 21.36
C MET A 1 -3.40 13.35 21.62
N LYS A 2 -4.72 13.43 21.80
CA LYS A 2 -5.54 12.25 22.14
C LYS A 2 -6.10 11.52 20.91
N HIS A 3 -6.28 12.25 19.81
CA HIS A 3 -6.84 11.74 18.56
C HIS A 3 -6.43 12.64 17.39
N LEU A 4 -6.29 12.07 16.20
CA LEU A 4 -6.12 12.78 14.93
C LEU A 4 -7.20 12.32 13.94
N SER A 5 -7.78 13.24 13.18
CA SER A 5 -8.64 12.90 12.04
C SER A 5 -7.95 13.36 10.77
N VAL A 6 -7.63 12.41 9.88
CA VAL A 6 -6.89 12.65 8.64
C VAL A 6 -7.85 12.54 7.47
N PHE A 7 -8.08 13.64 6.77
CA PHE A 7 -8.92 13.67 5.57
C PHE A 7 -8.00 13.57 4.35
N ALA A 8 -7.84 12.37 3.80
CA ALA A 8 -6.85 12.07 2.79
C ALA A 8 -7.23 12.67 1.43
N LEU A 9 -6.41 13.59 0.93
CA LEU A 9 -6.56 14.20 -0.39
C LEU A 9 -5.19 14.62 -0.95
N ALA A 10 -4.48 13.67 -1.58
CA ALA A 10 -3.21 13.90 -2.25
C ALA A 10 -2.86 12.68 -3.13
N PRO A 11 -1.83 12.75 -3.99
CA PRO A 11 -1.25 11.58 -4.63
C PRO A 11 -0.85 10.51 -3.61
N GLN A 12 -1.01 9.23 -3.99
CA GLN A 12 -0.77 8.09 -3.10
C GLN A 12 0.65 8.07 -2.47
N PRO A 13 1.75 8.36 -3.21
CA PRO A 13 3.08 8.40 -2.60
C PRO A 13 3.21 9.39 -1.44
N LEU A 14 2.60 10.58 -1.57
CA LEU A 14 2.63 11.60 -0.52
C LEU A 14 1.75 11.22 0.68
N LEU A 15 0.64 10.51 0.44
CA LEU A 15 -0.21 9.99 1.51
C LEU A 15 0.48 8.88 2.30
N ILE A 16 1.26 8.01 1.63
CA ILE A 16 2.11 7.02 2.31
C ILE A 16 3.12 7.74 3.19
N GLU A 17 3.82 8.75 2.68
CA GLU A 17 4.78 9.52 3.48
C GLU A 17 4.11 10.23 4.66
N LEU A 18 2.95 10.84 4.45
CA LEU A 18 2.15 11.42 5.53
C LEU A 18 1.84 10.35 6.59
N GLY A 19 1.38 9.17 6.19
CA GLY A 19 1.12 8.07 7.11
C GLY A 19 2.36 7.67 7.92
N ARG A 20 3.52 7.57 7.26
CA ARG A 20 4.80 7.26 7.90
C ARG A 20 5.17 8.29 8.97
N LEU A 21 5.01 9.58 8.66
CA LEU A 21 5.27 10.67 9.59
C LEU A 21 4.31 10.68 10.78
N LEU A 22 3.06 10.23 10.60
CA LEU A 22 2.09 10.12 11.67
C LEU A 22 2.34 8.92 12.60
N SER A 23 2.95 7.84 12.09
CA SER A 23 3.11 6.53 12.76
C SER A 23 1.78 5.89 13.20
N ASP A 24 1.85 4.68 13.78
CA ASP A 24 0.69 4.00 14.38
C ASP A 24 0.48 4.32 15.87
N ILE A 25 1.35 5.14 16.48
CA ILE A 25 1.29 5.50 17.90
C ILE A 25 0.06 6.38 18.25
N PRO A 26 -0.21 7.51 17.56
CA PRO A 26 -1.41 8.28 17.87
C PRO A 26 -2.65 7.55 17.37
N ALA A 27 -3.70 7.52 18.21
CA ALA A 27 -5.03 7.17 17.73
C ALA A 27 -5.39 8.13 16.59
N ALA A 28 -5.68 7.58 15.39
CA ALA A 28 -6.13 8.40 14.29
C ALA A 28 -7.15 7.67 13.42
N ASP A 29 -8.20 8.40 13.08
CA ASP A 29 -9.14 8.03 12.04
C ASP A 29 -8.66 8.63 10.72
N VAL A 30 -8.42 7.78 9.73
CA VAL A 30 -8.19 8.21 8.35
C VAL A 30 -9.55 8.20 7.66
N TYR A 31 -9.84 9.19 6.81
CA TYR A 31 -11.06 9.30 6.02
C TYR A 31 -10.71 9.52 4.55
N GLN A 32 -11.62 9.12 3.68
CA GLN A 32 -11.61 9.45 2.26
C GLN A 32 -12.97 9.95 1.83
N LEU A 33 -13.00 10.76 0.76
CA LEU A 33 -14.24 11.22 0.16
C LEU A 33 -14.89 10.06 -0.62
N HIS A 34 -16.09 9.65 -0.23
CA HIS A 34 -16.93 8.77 -1.03
C HIS A 34 -17.42 9.52 -2.28
N ARG A 35 -17.65 8.82 -3.39
CA ARG A 35 -18.04 9.46 -4.66
C ARG A 35 -19.53 9.69 -4.79
N GLU A 36 -20.35 8.70 -4.38
CA GLU A 36 -21.79 8.70 -4.58
C GLU A 36 -22.53 8.14 -3.35
N PRO A 37 -23.23 8.99 -2.56
CA PRO A 37 -23.16 10.44 -2.58
C PRO A 37 -21.79 10.95 -2.07
N PRO A 38 -21.39 12.18 -2.43
CA PRO A 38 -20.13 12.76 -1.96
C PRO A 38 -20.20 13.13 -0.47
N ASP A 39 -19.60 12.30 0.37
CA ASP A 39 -19.42 12.58 1.79
C ASP A 39 -18.16 11.89 2.37
N TRP A 40 -17.83 12.23 3.61
CA TRP A 40 -16.71 11.64 4.35
C TRP A 40 -17.17 10.63 5.41
N LYS A 41 -18.46 10.28 5.41
CA LYS A 41 -19.05 9.45 6.46
C LYS A 41 -18.83 8.00 6.10
N TRP A 42 -18.22 7.27 7.02
CA TRP A 42 -18.14 5.82 6.89
C TRP A 42 -19.54 5.20 6.86
N GLN A 43 -19.69 4.22 5.98
CA GLN A 43 -20.88 3.42 5.77
C GLN A 43 -20.70 2.06 6.46
N ASP A 44 -21.75 1.26 6.47
CA ASP A 44 -21.72 -0.08 7.07
C ASP A 44 -20.71 -0.99 6.36
N HIS A 45 -20.12 -1.89 7.15
CA HIS A 45 -19.22 -2.90 6.63
C HIS A 45 -19.97 -3.88 5.71
N PRO A 46 -19.53 -4.09 4.46
CA PRO A 46 -20.17 -5.06 3.58
C PRO A 46 -19.96 -6.50 4.06
N ASP A 47 -21.04 -7.30 4.07
CA ASP A 47 -20.97 -8.70 4.46
C ASP A 47 -20.02 -9.51 3.58
N GLY A 48 -19.21 -10.37 4.21
CA GLY A 48 -18.32 -11.31 3.51
C GLY A 48 -17.10 -10.68 2.82
N PHE A 49 -16.80 -9.40 3.07
CA PHE A 49 -15.64 -8.74 2.49
C PHE A 49 -14.31 -9.23 3.08
N ASP A 50 -13.33 -9.57 2.24
CA ASP A 50 -11.96 -9.84 2.66
C ASP A 50 -10.93 -9.42 1.60
N PHE A 51 -9.68 -9.24 2.03
CA PHE A 51 -8.52 -9.11 1.17
C PHE A 51 -7.89 -10.48 0.91
N MET A 52 -7.56 -10.73 -0.35
CA MET A 52 -6.88 -11.93 -0.81
C MET A 52 -5.42 -11.64 -1.11
N VAL A 53 -4.55 -12.61 -0.85
CA VAL A 53 -3.13 -12.56 -1.18
C VAL A 53 -2.78 -13.70 -2.14
N LYS A 54 -2.16 -13.34 -3.27
CA LYS A 54 -1.54 -14.28 -4.21
C LYS A 54 -0.02 -14.20 -4.04
N LYS A 55 0.60 -15.35 -3.78
CA LYS A 55 2.06 -15.48 -3.64
C LYS A 55 2.70 -15.71 -5.01
N PRO A 56 3.96 -15.29 -5.23
CA PRO A 56 4.68 -15.68 -6.44
C PRO A 56 4.90 -17.20 -6.46
N GLU A 57 4.82 -17.80 -7.64
CA GLU A 57 5.12 -19.23 -7.83
C GLU A 57 6.62 -19.52 -7.73
N ILE A 58 7.45 -18.55 -8.15
CA ILE A 58 8.91 -18.61 -8.13
C ILE A 58 9.46 -17.45 -7.30
N THR A 59 10.41 -17.77 -6.43
CA THR A 59 11.10 -16.80 -5.59
C THR A 59 12.36 -16.27 -6.31
N TYR A 60 12.46 -14.96 -6.47
CA TYR A 60 13.57 -14.22 -7.04
C TYR A 60 14.09 -13.18 -6.03
N PRO A 61 15.34 -12.68 -6.19
CA PRO A 61 15.88 -11.65 -5.30
C PRO A 61 15.09 -10.33 -5.32
N THR A 62 14.62 -9.91 -6.49
CA THR A 62 13.79 -8.69 -6.62
C THR A 62 12.36 -9.01 -6.21
N VAL A 63 11.82 -8.25 -5.25
CA VAL A 63 10.46 -8.45 -4.74
C VAL A 63 9.58 -7.23 -4.95
N ALA A 64 8.38 -7.47 -5.49
CA ALA A 64 7.37 -6.46 -5.70
C ALA A 64 6.07 -6.80 -4.96
N LEU A 65 5.40 -5.78 -4.44
CA LEU A 65 4.04 -5.85 -3.94
C LEU A 65 3.11 -5.09 -4.88
N ASN A 66 2.20 -5.82 -5.51
CA ASN A 66 1.10 -5.33 -6.32
C ASN A 66 -0.16 -5.18 -5.44
N LEU A 67 -0.60 -3.94 -5.20
CA LEU A 67 -1.90 -3.65 -4.58
C LEU A 67 -2.91 -3.33 -5.67
N SER A 68 -3.64 -4.35 -6.12
CA SER A 68 -4.73 -4.23 -7.10
C SER A 68 -6.08 -4.14 -6.41
N LEU A 69 -6.42 -2.98 -5.85
CA LEU A 69 -7.60 -2.80 -5.00
C LEU A 69 -8.68 -1.94 -5.64
N SER A 70 -8.31 -0.74 -6.11
CA SER A 70 -9.20 0.17 -6.81
C SER A 70 -9.29 -0.12 -8.31
N ALA A 71 -8.26 -0.75 -8.86
CA ALA A 71 -8.18 -1.24 -10.23
C ALA A 71 -7.13 -2.38 -10.30
N ILE A 72 -7.16 -3.14 -11.39
CA ILE A 72 -6.16 -4.19 -11.65
C ILE A 72 -4.87 -3.53 -12.18
N VAL A 73 -3.74 -3.86 -11.55
CA VAL A 73 -2.40 -3.58 -12.06
C VAL A 73 -1.85 -4.85 -12.70
N ASP A 74 -1.64 -4.82 -14.02
CA ASP A 74 -1.09 -5.94 -14.76
C ASP A 74 0.38 -6.19 -14.37
N ASN A 75 0.74 -7.44 -14.07
CA ASN A 75 2.10 -7.82 -13.67
C ASN A 75 3.15 -7.53 -14.75
N SER A 76 2.80 -7.56 -16.04
CA SER A 76 3.70 -7.19 -17.14
C SER A 76 4.17 -5.73 -17.04
N ARG A 77 3.34 -4.85 -16.47
CA ARG A 77 3.71 -3.46 -16.22
C ARG A 77 4.74 -3.34 -15.10
N ILE A 78 4.73 -4.26 -14.14
CA ILE A 78 5.69 -4.34 -13.04
C ILE A 78 7.02 -4.90 -13.58
N THR A 79 6.98 -6.02 -14.31
CA THR A 79 8.20 -6.62 -14.88
C THR A 79 8.84 -5.74 -15.96
N SER A 80 8.07 -4.90 -16.66
CA SER A 80 8.65 -3.89 -17.57
C SER A 80 9.56 -2.88 -16.87
N VAL A 81 9.40 -2.69 -15.56
CA VAL A 81 10.20 -1.77 -14.74
C VAL A 81 11.31 -2.50 -13.98
N LEU A 82 11.04 -3.72 -13.49
CA LEU A 82 11.93 -4.45 -12.59
C LEU A 82 12.66 -5.64 -13.23
N GLY A 83 12.27 -6.04 -14.44
CA GLY A 83 12.71 -7.28 -15.09
C GLY A 83 11.82 -8.48 -14.79
N ASP A 84 11.95 -9.52 -15.62
CA ASP A 84 11.11 -10.73 -15.55
C ASP A 84 11.44 -11.62 -14.32
N ASP A 85 12.67 -11.54 -13.80
CA ASP A 85 13.11 -12.23 -12.58
C ASP A 85 12.66 -11.46 -11.32
N THR A 86 11.35 -11.22 -11.19
CA THR A 86 10.73 -10.50 -10.08
C THR A 86 9.68 -11.35 -9.39
N SER A 87 9.80 -11.52 -8.07
CA SER A 87 8.75 -12.12 -7.25
C SER A 87 7.64 -11.11 -6.97
N ILE A 88 6.48 -11.30 -7.61
CA ILE A 88 5.32 -10.42 -7.43
C ILE A 88 4.33 -11.05 -6.45
N TRP A 89 4.24 -10.45 -5.25
CA TRP A 89 3.13 -10.68 -4.33
C TRP A 89 1.98 -9.76 -4.72
N THR A 90 0.74 -10.27 -4.72
CA THR A 90 -0.43 -9.45 -5.03
C THR A 90 -1.42 -9.48 -3.87
N MET A 91 -1.80 -8.32 -3.35
CA MET A 91 -2.98 -8.18 -2.50
C MET A 91 -4.11 -7.55 -3.32
N THR A 92 -5.26 -8.20 -3.34
CA THR A 92 -6.43 -7.83 -4.15
C THR A 92 -7.71 -8.09 -3.37
N ILE A 93 -8.84 -7.62 -3.91
CA ILE A 93 -10.19 -8.05 -3.54
C ILE A 93 -10.81 -8.86 -4.68
N ASP A 94 -11.99 -9.43 -4.46
CA ASP A 94 -12.70 -10.29 -5.44
C ASP A 94 -12.90 -9.56 -6.78
N THR A 95 -13.47 -8.36 -6.70
CA THR A 95 -13.60 -7.45 -7.84
C THR A 95 -12.96 -6.12 -7.47
N PRO A 96 -11.79 -5.76 -8.02
CA PRO A 96 -11.20 -4.44 -7.80
C PRO A 96 -12.04 -3.32 -8.42
N TYR A 97 -12.40 -2.30 -7.65
CA TYR A 97 -13.13 -1.12 -8.14
C TYR A 97 -12.91 0.10 -7.25
N ASN A 98 -12.98 1.31 -7.80
CA ASN A 98 -12.56 2.53 -7.09
C ASN A 98 -13.31 2.83 -5.78
N ASP A 99 -14.53 2.36 -5.63
CA ASP A 99 -15.43 2.76 -4.54
C ASP A 99 -15.67 1.66 -3.50
N PHE A 100 -14.82 0.62 -3.44
CA PHE A 100 -15.04 -0.52 -2.56
C PHE A 100 -14.88 -0.23 -1.08
N LEU A 101 -14.07 0.78 -0.75
CA LEU A 101 -13.74 1.11 0.63
C LEU A 101 -14.82 2.03 1.20
N LYS A 102 -15.73 1.41 1.96
CA LYS A 102 -16.95 1.97 2.53
C LYS A 102 -16.90 2.12 4.05
N SER A 103 -16.11 1.32 4.77
CA SER A 103 -16.18 1.25 6.23
C SER A 103 -14.82 1.32 6.95
N LYS A 104 -14.84 1.70 8.24
CA LYS A 104 -13.64 1.70 9.11
C LYS A 104 -13.10 0.29 9.32
N GLU A 105 -13.98 -0.71 9.34
CA GLU A 105 -13.66 -2.12 9.53
C GLU A 105 -12.85 -2.64 8.34
N GLN A 106 -13.15 -2.21 7.11
CA GLN A 106 -12.33 -2.56 5.94
C GLN A 106 -10.91 -1.97 6.05
N LEU A 107 -10.76 -0.73 6.53
CA LEU A 107 -9.42 -0.17 6.81
C LEU A 107 -8.70 -0.96 7.92
N SER A 108 -9.43 -1.33 8.99
CA SER A 108 -8.87 -2.14 10.06
C SER A 108 -8.41 -3.51 9.57
N LEU A 109 -9.22 -4.17 8.75
CA LEU A 109 -8.90 -5.45 8.13
C LEU A 109 -7.69 -5.32 7.20
N PHE A 110 -7.62 -4.25 6.41
CA PHE A 110 -6.45 -3.94 5.58
C PHE A 110 -5.19 -3.86 6.45
N ARG A 111 -5.21 -3.05 7.52
CA ARG A 111 -4.06 -2.90 8.42
C ARG A 111 -3.57 -4.23 9.00
N GLN A 112 -4.50 -5.12 9.36
CA GLN A 112 -4.16 -6.45 9.89
C GLN A 112 -3.54 -7.34 8.82
N LYS A 113 -4.20 -7.48 7.66
CA LYS A 113 -3.74 -8.31 6.55
C LYS A 113 -2.41 -7.81 5.96
N PHE A 114 -2.24 -6.49 5.90
CA PHE A 114 -1.02 -5.87 5.37
C PHE A 114 0.19 -6.11 6.28
N ARG A 115 0.05 -6.02 7.62
CA ARG A 115 1.14 -6.40 8.55
C ARG A 115 1.59 -7.84 8.35
N ILE A 116 0.62 -8.76 8.33
CA ILE A 116 0.90 -10.19 8.12
C ILE A 116 1.59 -10.40 6.77
N LEU A 117 1.16 -9.71 5.71
CA LEU A 117 1.78 -9.81 4.39
C LEU A 117 3.22 -9.29 4.39
N MET A 118 3.47 -8.12 5.00
CA MET A 118 4.81 -7.54 5.11
C MET A 118 5.78 -8.50 5.83
N ASP A 119 5.34 -9.12 6.92
CA ASP A 119 6.12 -10.12 7.65
C ASP A 119 6.37 -11.39 6.82
N GLN A 120 5.36 -11.86 6.08
CA GLN A 120 5.53 -13.02 5.18
C GLN A 120 6.53 -12.73 4.06
N ILE A 121 6.45 -11.56 3.43
CA ILE A 121 7.36 -11.15 2.35
C ILE A 121 8.80 -11.12 2.89
N LYS A 122 9.02 -10.41 4.01
CA LYS A 122 10.33 -10.31 4.66
C LYS A 122 10.88 -11.68 5.08
N SER A 123 10.03 -12.57 5.59
CA SER A 123 10.44 -13.94 5.96
C SER A 123 10.90 -14.78 4.76
N VAL A 124 10.35 -14.55 3.56
CA VAL A 124 10.71 -15.29 2.35
C VAL A 124 11.94 -14.69 1.67
N HIS A 125 12.05 -13.35 1.67
CA HIS A 125 13.01 -12.60 0.86
C HIS A 125 14.22 -12.06 1.63
N GLY A 126 14.24 -12.21 2.96
CA GLY A 126 15.32 -11.75 3.83
C GLY A 126 15.12 -10.32 4.34
N HIS A 127 15.89 -9.95 5.36
CA HIS A 127 15.80 -8.65 6.04
C HIS A 127 16.56 -7.51 5.34
N ASP A 128 17.56 -7.85 4.52
CA ASP A 128 18.44 -6.88 3.84
C ASP A 128 17.95 -6.54 2.42
N ASN A 129 16.64 -6.68 2.16
CA ASN A 129 16.02 -6.46 0.86
C ASN A 129 15.14 -5.21 0.86
N GLU A 130 14.68 -4.78 -0.31
CA GLU A 130 13.76 -3.66 -0.50
C GLU A 130 12.46 -4.18 -1.12
N LEU A 131 11.32 -3.57 -0.77
CA LEU A 131 10.03 -3.92 -1.34
C LEU A 131 9.57 -2.86 -2.34
N HIS A 132 9.47 -3.26 -3.61
CA HIS A 132 8.94 -2.40 -4.65
C HIS A 132 7.40 -2.39 -4.62
N LEU A 133 6.80 -1.27 -4.24
CA LEU A 133 5.35 -1.11 -4.09
C LEU A 133 4.73 -0.47 -5.32
N PHE A 134 3.82 -1.19 -5.97
CA PHE A 134 2.96 -0.72 -7.05
C PHE A 134 1.52 -0.77 -6.58
N LEU A 135 0.80 0.35 -6.63
CA LEU A 135 -0.52 0.43 -6.04
C LEU A 135 -1.56 1.11 -6.94
N ALA A 136 -2.72 0.49 -6.98
CA ALA A 136 -4.00 1.08 -7.35
C ALA A 136 -4.93 0.87 -6.15
N ALA A 137 -4.98 1.86 -5.25
CA ALA A 137 -5.71 1.76 -3.99
C ALA A 137 -6.45 3.07 -3.62
N PRO A 138 -7.52 2.98 -2.82
CA PRO A 138 -8.16 4.15 -2.22
C PRO A 138 -7.18 4.98 -1.38
N VAL A 139 -7.36 6.30 -1.34
CA VAL A 139 -6.44 7.25 -0.69
C VAL A 139 -6.29 7.01 0.81
N ALA A 140 -7.33 6.53 1.50
CA ALA A 140 -7.23 6.18 2.90
C ALA A 140 -6.31 4.97 3.13
N ILE A 141 -6.29 3.99 2.21
CA ILE A 141 -5.36 2.86 2.27
C ILE A 141 -3.91 3.34 2.07
N ALA A 142 -3.67 4.32 1.18
CA ALA A 142 -2.34 4.89 1.01
C ALA A 142 -1.79 5.49 2.31
N VAL A 143 -2.60 6.24 3.07
CA VAL A 143 -2.21 6.73 4.40
C VAL A 143 -1.94 5.58 5.35
N GLU A 144 -2.80 4.56 5.37
CA GLU A 144 -2.61 3.43 6.28
C GLU A 144 -1.35 2.62 5.96
N ILE A 145 -0.96 2.43 4.69
CA ILE A 145 0.32 1.79 4.34
C ILE A 145 1.48 2.46 5.09
N GLY A 146 1.55 3.78 5.05
CA GLY A 146 2.58 4.55 5.74
C GLY A 146 2.51 4.42 7.25
N ARG A 147 1.31 4.48 7.84
CA ARG A 147 1.12 4.37 9.30
C ARG A 147 1.47 2.97 9.81
N VAL A 148 1.15 1.96 9.02
CA VAL A 148 1.37 0.55 9.35
C VAL A 148 2.84 0.16 9.26
N TRP A 149 3.56 0.73 8.30
CA TRP A 149 4.96 0.43 8.07
C TRP A 149 5.83 0.79 9.28
N MET A 150 6.60 -0.18 9.76
CA MET A 150 7.44 -0.04 10.96
C MET A 150 8.91 0.19 10.60
N PRO A 151 9.49 1.38 10.90
CA PRO A 151 10.82 1.76 10.41
C PRO A 151 11.98 0.84 10.79
N LYS A 152 11.84 0.06 11.86
CA LYS A 152 12.88 -0.83 12.38
C LYS A 152 12.63 -2.31 12.08
N ALA A 153 11.46 -2.64 11.54
CA ALA A 153 11.03 -4.02 11.38
C ALA A 153 10.71 -4.39 9.93
N ASP A 154 10.22 -3.44 9.14
CA ASP A 154 9.80 -3.69 7.77
C ASP A 154 10.88 -3.30 6.75
N LEU A 155 10.83 -3.97 5.59
CA LEU A 155 11.71 -3.64 4.47
C LEU A 155 11.47 -2.19 4.02
N PRO A 156 12.50 -1.46 3.58
CA PRO A 156 12.33 -0.20 2.87
C PRO A 156 11.30 -0.34 1.74
N LEU A 157 10.39 0.63 1.60
CA LEU A 157 9.43 0.64 0.49
C LEU A 157 9.93 1.56 -0.61
N ILE A 158 10.07 1.04 -1.82
CA ILE A 158 10.22 1.87 -3.02
C ILE A 158 8.85 2.01 -3.64
N VAL A 159 8.25 3.18 -3.51
CA VAL A 159 6.90 3.46 -4.01
C VAL A 159 6.98 3.95 -5.45
N TYR A 160 6.24 3.28 -6.33
CA TYR A 160 6.08 3.67 -7.74
C TYR A 160 4.74 4.37 -7.95
N ASP A 161 4.75 5.40 -8.79
CA ASP A 161 3.53 6.11 -9.21
C ASP A 161 3.31 5.93 -10.72
N GLU A 162 2.07 5.68 -11.12
CA GLU A 162 1.70 5.56 -12.53
C GLU A 162 1.48 6.95 -13.13
N ASN A 163 2.37 7.36 -14.02
CA ASN A 163 2.16 8.53 -14.85
C ASN A 163 2.12 8.12 -16.32
N ARG A 164 0.91 8.12 -16.89
CA ARG A 164 0.68 7.79 -18.30
C ARG A 164 1.38 8.73 -19.27
N GLN A 165 1.63 9.98 -18.88
CA GLN A 165 2.36 10.94 -19.71
C GLN A 165 3.87 10.63 -19.74
N ASN A 166 4.39 9.92 -18.72
CA ASN A 166 5.80 9.57 -18.58
C ASN A 166 6.08 8.10 -18.93
N GLY A 167 5.16 7.41 -19.59
CA GLY A 167 5.37 6.04 -20.07
C GLY A 167 5.09 4.93 -19.05
N GLY A 168 4.44 5.22 -17.92
CA GLY A 168 3.99 4.19 -16.97
C GLY A 168 4.48 4.44 -15.54
N PHE A 169 4.87 3.36 -14.85
CA PHE A 169 5.33 3.44 -13.47
C PHE A 169 6.76 3.99 -13.39
N SER A 170 6.97 4.91 -12.46
CA SER A 170 8.30 5.45 -12.13
C SER A 170 8.48 5.56 -10.63
N LYS A 171 9.72 5.45 -10.15
CA LYS A 171 10.04 5.60 -8.71
C LYS A 171 9.63 7.00 -8.25
N ALA A 172 8.77 7.08 -7.25
CA ALA A 172 8.23 8.35 -6.74
C ALA A 172 8.86 8.73 -5.40
N ILE A 173 8.83 7.84 -4.41
CA ILE A 173 9.43 8.07 -3.09
C ILE A 173 9.98 6.76 -2.50
N VAL A 174 11.01 6.88 -1.68
CA VAL A 174 11.53 5.78 -0.87
C VAL A 174 11.17 6.02 0.59
N ILE A 175 10.54 5.04 1.21
CA ILE A 175 10.14 5.03 2.62
C ILE A 175 11.15 4.21 3.41
N THR A 176 11.97 4.89 4.20
CA THR A 176 13.02 4.31 5.06
C THR A 176 12.97 4.90 6.47
N SER A 177 13.81 4.36 7.35
CA SER A 177 13.98 4.90 8.69
C SER A 177 14.58 6.31 8.62
N VAL A 178 14.08 7.24 9.45
CA VAL A 178 14.61 8.60 9.50
C VAL A 178 16.08 8.53 9.96
N GLY A 179 17.01 8.88 9.08
CA GLY A 179 18.45 8.90 9.36
C GLY A 179 19.32 7.93 8.53
N GLN A 180 18.72 7.06 7.72
CA GLN A 180 19.46 6.29 6.72
C GLN A 180 19.41 6.98 5.36
N SER A 181 20.47 7.71 5.03
CA SER A 181 20.77 8.07 3.65
C SER A 181 21.09 6.79 2.89
N LEU A 182 20.32 6.46 1.84
CA LEU A 182 20.76 5.48 0.86
C LEU A 182 21.94 6.12 0.11
N THR A 183 23.15 5.72 0.46
CA THR A 183 24.33 6.03 -0.35
C THR A 183 24.15 5.31 -1.68
N ALA A 184 23.98 6.10 -2.73
CA ALA A 184 24.12 5.66 -4.12
C ALA A 184 25.56 5.24 -4.43
#